data_AF-A0A382PYX6-F1
#
_entry.id   AF-A0A382PYX6-F1
#
_cell.length_a   1.000
_cell.length_b   1.000
_cell.length_c   1.000
_cell.angle_alpha   90.00
_cell.angle_beta   90.00
_cell.angle_gamma   90.00
#
_symmetry.space_group_name_H-M   'P 1'
#
loop_
_entity.id
_entity.type
_entity.pdbx_description
1 polymer ?
#
loop_
_entity_poly.entity_id
_entity_poly.type
_entity_poly.pdbx_seq_one_letter_code
_entity_poly.pdbx_strand_id
1 'polypeptide(L)'
;EDVSKNIYTPRPVYTPPTPSPFPIFSPPMVVPGDRDLEDLARRYYSDHILGLELELTQTDVSPKKKGQIETFTVTDPESAQAYEVKAKLLLVTENTYWYGDSSLDLKAETFKETARRWEEDIRPEVVRNFGDIDSPGIDGDSRLTVLNTPLNGAAGYFGGQDTFPRWVHPSSNQREMVFMDPVKLPPGRNRYLAVLTHEFQHAIHDNLDPGEDSWVNEGLAEIASYNAGFESAFIDYFLANPSISLTHWPDEPSQTVPHYGAASLFFIFAAGRNQGFESLGNLAAVKEDGVAGVDKWLAPMGSSFEEEFSDWIVANYVGAIDGRYSYSDWALRVTSKAL
;
A
#
# COMPACT_ATOMS: atom_id res chain seq x y z
N GLU A 1 -34.76 -59.55 48.56
CA GLU A 1 -33.82 -60.06 47.55
C GLU A 1 -34.17 -59.38 46.24
N ASP A 2 -33.38 -58.39 45.88
CA ASP A 2 -33.66 -57.39 44.87
C ASP A 2 -32.93 -57.78 43.58
N VAL A 3 -33.68 -58.15 42.54
CA VAL A 3 -33.12 -58.67 41.28
C VAL A 3 -32.84 -57.50 40.34
N SER A 4 -31.62 -56.98 40.38
CA SER A 4 -31.13 -55.98 39.44
C SER A 4 -30.92 -56.60 38.05
N LYS A 5 -31.67 -56.09 37.06
CA LYS A 5 -31.45 -56.39 35.64
C LYS A 5 -30.21 -55.63 35.15
N ASN A 6 -29.12 -56.35 34.89
CA ASN A 6 -27.98 -55.82 34.14
C ASN A 6 -28.41 -55.55 32.69
N ILE A 7 -28.58 -54.26 32.34
CA ILE A 7 -28.71 -53.83 30.95
C ILE A 7 -27.29 -53.69 30.40
N TYR A 8 -26.94 -54.56 29.45
CA TYR A 8 -25.68 -54.51 28.71
C TYR A 8 -25.78 -53.37 27.69
N THR A 9 -25.21 -52.20 27.99
CA THR A 9 -25.05 -51.13 27.00
C THR A 9 -23.84 -51.45 26.11
N PRO A 10 -24.00 -51.60 24.78
CA PRO A 10 -22.86 -51.79 23.90
C PRO A 10 -21.96 -50.55 23.92
N ARG A 11 -20.64 -50.76 23.98
CA ARG A 11 -19.66 -49.67 23.87
C ARG A 11 -19.81 -48.97 22.50
N PRO A 12 -19.62 -47.63 22.43
CA PRO A 12 -19.66 -46.92 21.17
C PRO A 12 -18.60 -47.48 20.22
N VAL A 13 -19.02 -47.85 19.02
CA VAL A 13 -18.13 -48.26 17.94
C VAL A 13 -17.39 -47.01 17.47
N TYR A 14 -16.08 -46.98 17.68
CA TYR A 14 -15.22 -45.96 17.06
C TYR A 14 -15.16 -46.26 15.56
N THR A 15 -15.97 -45.56 14.77
CA THR A 15 -15.76 -45.44 13.34
C THR A 15 -14.69 -44.37 13.10
N PRO A 16 -13.51 -44.71 12.56
CA PRO A 16 -12.57 -43.69 12.13
C PRO A 16 -13.28 -42.78 11.10
N PRO A 17 -12.99 -41.47 11.08
CA PRO A 17 -13.55 -40.60 10.06
C PRO A 17 -13.21 -41.16 8.69
N THR A 18 -14.22 -41.30 7.83
CA THR A 18 -14.00 -41.60 6.41
C THR A 18 -13.05 -40.52 5.89
N PRO A 19 -11.87 -40.85 5.34
CA PRO A 19 -11.05 -39.85 4.71
C PRO A 19 -11.89 -39.20 3.62
N SER A 20 -12.13 -37.90 3.75
CA SER A 20 -12.66 -37.10 2.66
C SER A 20 -11.79 -37.39 1.44
N PRO A 21 -12.37 -37.69 0.26
CA PRO A 21 -11.57 -37.80 -0.94
C PRO A 21 -10.75 -36.52 -1.05
N PHE A 22 -9.42 -36.66 -1.14
CA PHE A 22 -8.56 -35.55 -1.49
C PHE A 22 -9.18 -34.88 -2.72
N PRO A 23 -9.41 -33.56 -2.72
CA PRO A 23 -9.81 -32.89 -3.95
C PRO A 23 -8.78 -33.28 -4.99
N ILE A 24 -9.24 -33.95 -6.04
CA ILE A 24 -8.42 -34.19 -7.22
C ILE A 24 -7.95 -32.79 -7.61
N PHE A 25 -6.64 -32.56 -7.54
CA PHE A 25 -6.04 -31.32 -8.01
C PHE A 25 -6.61 -31.08 -9.40
N SER A 26 -7.47 -30.07 -9.51
CA SER A 26 -7.76 -29.47 -10.80
C SER A 26 -6.41 -29.25 -11.48
N PRO A 27 -6.28 -29.44 -12.80
CA PRO A 27 -5.08 -28.98 -13.51
C PRO A 27 -4.81 -27.55 -13.02
N PRO A 28 -3.54 -27.15 -12.80
CA PRO A 28 -3.24 -25.84 -12.20
C PRO A 28 -4.11 -24.83 -12.91
N MET A 29 -5.07 -24.28 -12.17
CA MET A 29 -5.91 -23.22 -12.69
C MET A 29 -4.88 -22.21 -13.16
N VAL A 30 -4.89 -21.85 -14.46
CA VAL A 30 -3.98 -20.83 -14.96
C VAL A 30 -4.22 -19.64 -14.05
N VAL A 31 -3.23 -19.34 -13.19
CA VAL A 31 -3.29 -18.17 -12.33
C VAL A 31 -3.40 -17.03 -13.32
N PRO A 32 -4.52 -16.27 -13.33
CA PRO A 32 -4.62 -15.12 -14.19
C PRO A 32 -3.40 -14.25 -13.90
N GLY A 33 -2.69 -13.82 -14.93
CA GLY A 33 -1.64 -12.81 -14.75
C GLY A 33 -2.26 -11.50 -14.28
N ASP A 34 -1.40 -10.55 -13.93
CA ASP A 34 -1.79 -9.24 -13.42
C ASP A 34 -2.82 -8.57 -14.34
N ARG A 35 -3.65 -7.75 -13.72
CA ARG A 35 -4.71 -7.03 -14.42
C ARG A 35 -4.11 -5.96 -15.34
N ASP A 36 -4.04 -6.25 -16.64
CA ASP A 36 -3.72 -5.27 -17.68
C ASP A 36 -4.99 -4.52 -18.14
N LEU A 37 -5.19 -3.32 -17.58
CA LEU A 37 -6.34 -2.47 -17.91
C LEU A 37 -6.27 -1.89 -19.33
N GLU A 38 -5.08 -1.65 -19.88
CA GLU A 38 -4.94 -1.15 -21.24
C GLU A 38 -5.35 -2.22 -22.25
N ASP A 39 -4.83 -3.43 -22.11
CA ASP A 39 -5.18 -4.56 -22.97
C ASP A 39 -6.67 -4.90 -22.84
N LEU A 40 -7.22 -4.86 -21.63
CA LEU A 40 -8.66 -5.03 -21.41
C LEU A 40 -9.47 -3.96 -22.15
N ALA A 41 -9.09 -2.69 -22.03
CA ALA A 41 -9.74 -1.59 -22.73
C ALA A 41 -9.63 -1.76 -24.26
N ARG A 42 -8.45 -2.09 -24.80
CA ARG A 42 -8.24 -2.33 -26.23
C ARG A 42 -9.15 -3.43 -26.76
N ARG A 43 -9.23 -4.57 -26.06
CA ARG A 43 -10.13 -5.69 -26.41
C ARG A 43 -11.59 -5.27 -26.37
N TYR A 44 -11.99 -4.51 -25.34
CA TYR A 44 -13.35 -4.01 -25.24
C TYR A 44 -13.70 -3.08 -26.41
N TYR A 45 -12.83 -2.14 -26.77
CA TYR A 45 -13.09 -1.19 -27.85
C TYR A 45 -12.96 -1.77 -29.26
N SER A 46 -12.06 -2.72 -29.48
CA SER A 46 -11.93 -3.42 -30.77
C SER A 46 -13.22 -4.13 -31.17
N ASP A 47 -13.91 -4.70 -30.17
CA ASP A 47 -15.17 -5.42 -30.38
C ASP A 47 -16.36 -4.47 -30.57
N HIS A 48 -16.22 -3.18 -30.22
CA HIS A 48 -17.31 -2.18 -30.23
C HIS A 48 -17.24 -1.14 -31.36
N ILE A 49 -16.35 -1.28 -32.36
CA ILE A 49 -16.15 -0.31 -33.48
C ILE A 49 -16.20 1.14 -33.00
N LEU A 50 -15.43 1.45 -31.96
CA LEU A 50 -15.23 2.83 -31.53
C LEU A 50 -13.96 3.35 -32.18
N GLY A 51 -14.10 4.36 -33.05
CA GLY A 51 -12.99 5.07 -33.68
C GLY A 51 -12.23 5.92 -32.66
N LEU A 52 -11.51 5.23 -31.76
CA LEU A 52 -10.67 5.85 -30.76
C LEU A 52 -9.42 6.42 -31.43
N GLU A 53 -9.35 7.74 -31.50
CA GLU A 53 -8.08 8.44 -31.63
C GLU A 53 -7.38 8.28 -30.27
N LEU A 54 -6.39 7.39 -30.22
CA LEU A 54 -5.59 7.18 -29.02
C LEU A 54 -4.87 8.50 -28.70
N GLU A 55 -5.15 9.08 -27.53
CA GLU A 55 -4.35 10.20 -27.01
C GLU A 55 -2.90 9.72 -26.88
N LEU A 56 -2.00 10.40 -27.60
CA LEU A 56 -0.57 10.15 -27.48
C LEU A 56 -0.06 10.73 -26.15
N THR A 57 0.85 10.01 -25.52
CA THR A 57 1.65 10.51 -24.38
C THR A 57 2.29 11.85 -24.75
N GLN A 58 2.16 12.84 -23.87
CA GLN A 58 2.87 14.11 -24.04
C GLN A 58 4.34 13.88 -23.72
N THR A 59 5.24 14.35 -24.57
CA THR A 59 6.68 14.05 -24.48
C THR A 59 7.55 15.27 -24.20
N ASP A 60 6.96 16.47 -24.12
CA ASP A 60 7.68 17.71 -23.81
C ASP A 60 6.73 18.72 -23.15
N VAL A 61 6.64 18.66 -21.83
CA VAL A 61 5.80 19.58 -21.04
C VAL A 61 6.69 20.60 -20.34
N SER A 62 6.51 21.86 -20.70
CA SER A 62 7.13 22.97 -19.97
C SER A 62 6.61 22.99 -18.52
N PRO A 63 7.49 23.21 -17.52
CA PRO A 63 7.08 23.22 -16.13
C PRO A 63 5.91 24.18 -15.87
N LYS A 64 4.92 23.69 -15.12
CA LYS A 64 3.71 24.45 -14.79
C LYS A 64 4.06 25.68 -13.94
N LYS A 65 3.29 26.76 -14.09
CA LYS A 65 3.59 28.05 -13.45
C LYS A 65 2.82 28.25 -12.16
N LYS A 66 3.50 28.67 -11.09
CA LYS A 66 2.86 29.04 -9.83
C LYS A 66 1.70 30.01 -10.07
N GLY A 67 0.56 29.73 -9.45
CA GLY A 67 -0.68 30.49 -9.57
C GLY A 67 -1.61 30.03 -10.69
N GLN A 68 -1.17 29.13 -11.58
CA GLN A 68 -2.02 28.46 -12.56
C GLN A 68 -3.15 27.70 -11.85
N ILE A 69 -4.35 27.74 -12.43
CA ILE A 69 -5.51 26.99 -11.96
C ILE A 69 -5.80 25.88 -12.97
N GLU A 70 -5.96 24.66 -12.47
CA GLU A 70 -6.36 23.49 -13.26
C GLU A 70 -7.60 22.86 -12.63
N THR A 71 -8.35 22.13 -13.46
CA THR A 71 -9.42 21.25 -12.98
C THR A 71 -8.87 19.84 -12.88
N PHE A 72 -9.09 19.21 -11.74
CA PHE A 72 -8.76 17.82 -11.46
C PHE A 72 -10.04 17.02 -11.27
N THR A 73 -10.00 15.76 -11.66
CA THR A 73 -11.03 14.79 -11.32
C THR A 73 -10.61 14.05 -10.06
N VAL A 74 -11.44 14.08 -9.02
CA VAL A 74 -11.19 13.42 -7.73
C VAL A 74 -12.18 12.26 -7.61
N THR A 75 -11.69 11.08 -7.23
CA THR A 75 -12.54 9.94 -6.88
C THR A 75 -12.82 9.99 -5.39
N ASP A 76 -14.09 9.95 -4.99
CA ASP A 76 -14.48 9.85 -3.58
C ASP A 76 -14.15 8.44 -3.05
N PRO A 77 -13.25 8.29 -2.05
CA PRO A 77 -12.86 6.98 -1.52
C PRO A 77 -14.01 6.19 -0.89
N GLU A 78 -15.09 6.84 -0.43
CA GLU A 78 -16.23 6.15 0.19
C GLU A 78 -17.28 5.73 -0.84
N SER A 79 -17.61 6.61 -1.79
CA SER A 79 -18.69 6.36 -2.77
C SER A 79 -18.20 5.84 -4.12
N ALA A 80 -16.89 5.86 -4.37
CA ALA A 80 -16.24 5.59 -5.65
C ALA A 80 -16.72 6.50 -6.81
N GLN A 81 -17.39 7.62 -6.50
CA GLN A 81 -17.86 8.57 -7.51
C GLN A 81 -16.80 9.63 -7.83
N ALA A 82 -16.66 9.94 -9.11
CA ALA A 82 -15.79 11.01 -9.58
C ALA A 82 -16.47 12.38 -9.52
N TYR A 83 -15.73 13.42 -9.11
CA TYR A 83 -16.17 14.82 -9.13
C TYR A 83 -15.02 15.76 -9.51
N GLU A 84 -15.34 16.98 -9.94
CA GLU A 84 -14.33 17.95 -10.36
C GLU A 84 -13.95 18.92 -9.24
N VAL A 85 -12.65 19.21 -9.13
CA VAL A 85 -12.09 20.22 -8.22
C VAL A 85 -11.23 21.19 -9.01
N LYS A 86 -11.43 22.50 -8.81
CA LYS A 86 -10.54 23.54 -9.36
C LYS A 86 -9.46 23.85 -8.33
N ALA A 87 -8.21 23.59 -8.67
CA ALA A 87 -7.09 23.80 -7.76
C ALA A 87 -6.04 24.74 -8.34
N LYS A 88 -5.43 25.55 -7.46
CA LYS A 88 -4.37 26.49 -7.79
C LYS A 88 -3.01 25.89 -7.44
N LEU A 89 -2.06 25.99 -8.36
CA LEU A 89 -0.66 25.61 -8.12
C LEU A 89 -0.02 26.60 -7.14
N LEU A 90 0.19 26.17 -5.90
CA LEU A 90 0.68 26.99 -4.80
C LEU A 90 2.21 27.07 -4.81
N LEU A 91 2.87 25.95 -5.07
CA LEU A 91 4.32 25.80 -5.05
C LEU A 91 4.77 24.81 -6.12
N VAL A 92 5.94 25.07 -6.69
CA VAL A 92 6.67 24.15 -7.57
C VAL A 92 8.01 23.91 -6.91
N THR A 93 8.35 22.65 -6.66
CA THR A 93 9.66 22.21 -6.19
C THR A 93 10.36 21.40 -7.27
N GLU A 94 11.55 20.88 -6.97
CA GLU A 94 12.34 20.10 -7.92
C GLU A 94 11.54 18.89 -8.43
N ASN A 95 10.93 18.13 -7.52
CA ASN A 95 10.27 16.86 -7.82
C ASN A 95 8.75 16.87 -7.60
N THR A 96 8.14 18.00 -7.22
CA THR A 96 6.73 18.02 -6.79
C THR A 96 5.97 19.28 -7.22
N TYR A 97 4.73 19.09 -7.64
CA TYR A 97 3.73 20.16 -7.80
C TYR A 97 2.74 20.16 -6.64
N TRP A 98 2.59 21.29 -5.96
CA TRP A 98 1.71 21.43 -4.80
C TRP A 98 0.47 22.25 -5.17
N TYR A 99 -0.64 21.56 -5.41
CA TYR A 99 -1.93 22.18 -5.69
C TYR A 99 -2.78 22.29 -4.43
N GLY A 100 -3.53 23.38 -4.32
CA GLY A 100 -4.56 23.55 -3.29
C GLY A 100 -5.91 23.86 -3.93
N ASP A 101 -6.96 23.20 -3.44
CA ASP A 101 -8.34 23.49 -3.82
C ASP A 101 -8.63 24.99 -3.65
N SER A 102 -9.18 25.59 -4.71
CA SER A 102 -9.51 27.02 -4.78
C SER A 102 -10.67 27.40 -3.84
N SER A 103 -11.41 26.42 -3.33
CA SER A 103 -12.46 26.61 -2.32
C SER A 103 -11.91 26.87 -0.92
N LEU A 104 -10.63 26.57 -0.67
CA LEU A 104 -9.94 26.72 0.60
C LEU A 104 -8.97 27.92 0.61
N ASP A 105 -8.77 28.56 1.77
CA ASP A 105 -7.72 29.60 1.93
C ASP A 105 -6.32 28.99 2.18
N LEU A 106 -5.86 28.16 1.24
CA LEU A 106 -4.54 27.54 1.28
C LEU A 106 -3.48 28.48 0.72
N LYS A 107 -2.43 28.76 1.51
CA LYS A 107 -1.36 29.68 1.15
C LYS A 107 -0.06 28.93 0.92
N ALA A 108 0.68 29.32 -0.10
CA ALA A 108 1.99 28.75 -0.42
C ALA A 108 2.94 28.76 0.79
N GLU A 109 2.84 29.78 1.66
CA GLU A 109 3.64 29.88 2.89
C GLU A 109 3.43 28.70 3.84
N THR A 110 2.21 28.16 3.94
CA THR A 110 1.89 26.98 4.77
C THR A 110 2.56 25.72 4.26
N PHE A 111 2.88 25.67 2.96
CA PHE A 111 3.49 24.51 2.31
C PHE A 111 5.01 24.60 2.20
N LYS A 112 5.63 25.75 2.45
CA LYS A 112 7.09 25.90 2.27
C LYS A 112 7.89 24.90 3.11
N GLU A 113 7.57 24.81 4.40
CA GLU A 113 8.28 23.89 5.29
C GLU A 113 7.96 22.42 5.00
N THR A 114 6.69 22.11 4.70
CA THR A 114 6.27 20.78 4.23
C THR A 114 7.06 20.34 3.02
N ALA A 115 7.13 21.20 2.00
CA ALA A 115 7.79 20.92 0.74
C ALA A 115 9.32 20.84 0.90
N ARG A 116 9.91 21.69 1.77
CA ARG A 116 11.33 21.59 2.10
C ARG A 116 11.67 20.24 2.72
N ARG A 117 10.95 19.84 3.77
CA ARG A 117 11.15 18.53 4.42
C ARG A 117 10.88 17.35 3.48
N TRP A 118 9.87 17.48 2.62
CA TRP A 118 9.58 16.50 1.60
C TRP A 118 10.76 16.29 0.65
N GLU A 119 11.30 17.36 0.07
CA GLU A 119 12.38 17.30 -0.92
C GLU A 119 13.74 16.95 -0.30
N GLU A 120 14.05 17.47 0.90
CA GLU A 120 15.38 17.35 1.51
C GLU A 120 15.52 16.09 2.38
N ASP A 121 14.47 15.72 3.12
CA ASP A 121 14.55 14.67 4.15
C ASP A 121 13.85 13.38 3.73
N ILE A 122 12.64 13.45 3.17
CA ILE A 122 11.74 12.30 3.06
C ILE A 122 11.80 11.64 1.68
N ARG A 123 11.54 12.37 0.59
CA ARG A 123 11.55 11.80 -0.76
C ARG A 123 12.88 11.10 -1.09
N PRO A 124 14.06 11.68 -0.80
CA PRO A 124 15.32 10.99 -1.06
C PRO A 124 15.48 9.69 -0.27
N GLU A 125 14.93 9.64 0.94
CA GLU A 125 14.92 8.44 1.78
C GLU A 125 14.06 7.33 1.16
N VAL A 126 12.81 7.65 0.80
CA VAL A 126 11.90 6.66 0.19
C VAL A 126 12.48 6.18 -1.14
N VAL A 127 12.98 7.10 -1.97
CA VAL A 127 13.53 6.75 -3.29
C VAL A 127 14.75 5.85 -3.20
N ARG A 128 15.60 6.08 -2.20
CA ARG A 128 16.77 5.22 -1.97
C ARG A 128 16.38 3.78 -1.62
N ASN A 129 15.27 3.60 -0.90
CA ASN A 129 14.85 2.29 -0.40
C ASN A 129 13.91 1.55 -1.34
N PHE A 130 13.06 2.25 -2.10
CA PHE A 130 12.00 1.64 -2.92
C PHE A 130 12.12 1.92 -4.42
N GLY A 131 12.96 2.85 -4.86
CA GLY A 131 12.94 3.35 -6.24
C GLY A 131 12.04 4.58 -6.40
N ASP A 132 11.73 4.97 -7.63
CA ASP A 132 10.96 6.18 -7.91
C ASP A 132 9.70 5.87 -8.72
N ILE A 133 8.80 6.86 -8.78
CA ILE A 133 7.63 6.82 -9.68
C ILE A 133 8.07 6.72 -11.15
N ASP A 134 7.14 6.34 -12.03
CA ASP A 134 7.43 6.39 -13.47
C ASP A 134 7.83 7.82 -13.87
N SER A 135 8.89 7.93 -14.67
CA SER A 135 9.56 9.20 -14.89
C SER A 135 10.29 9.26 -16.24
N PRO A 136 9.83 10.08 -17.19
CA PRO A 136 8.60 10.87 -17.10
C PRO A 136 7.36 9.97 -17.11
N GLY A 137 6.31 10.38 -16.39
CA GLY A 137 5.02 9.69 -16.41
C GLY A 137 4.25 9.92 -17.71
N ILE A 138 2.96 9.54 -17.71
CA ILE A 138 2.10 9.62 -18.90
C ILE A 138 1.91 11.06 -19.44
N ASP A 139 2.00 12.09 -18.58
CA ASP A 139 1.98 13.49 -19.00
C ASP A 139 3.35 14.03 -19.46
N GLY A 140 4.41 13.23 -19.42
CA GLY A 140 5.74 13.68 -19.81
C GLY A 140 6.47 14.50 -18.75
N ASP A 141 5.93 14.64 -17.53
CA ASP A 141 6.61 15.29 -16.40
C ASP A 141 7.18 14.24 -15.43
N SER A 142 8.27 14.59 -14.74
CA SER A 142 8.93 13.73 -13.75
C SER A 142 8.49 14.04 -12.32
N ARG A 143 7.57 15.00 -12.15
CA ARG A 143 7.13 15.48 -10.83
C ARG A 143 5.86 14.79 -10.37
N LEU A 144 5.87 14.38 -9.10
CA LEU A 144 4.66 14.01 -8.40
C LEU A 144 3.72 15.22 -8.28
N THR A 145 2.43 15.04 -8.58
CA THR A 145 1.41 16.05 -8.27
C THR A 145 0.74 15.76 -6.92
N VAL A 146 0.76 16.72 -6.00
CA VAL A 146 0.04 16.63 -4.72
C VAL A 146 -1.14 17.59 -4.71
N LEU A 147 -2.35 17.07 -4.77
CA LEU A 147 -3.60 17.84 -4.71
C LEU A 147 -4.14 17.89 -3.28
N ASN A 148 -4.24 19.09 -2.72
CA ASN A 148 -4.78 19.32 -1.38
C ASN A 148 -6.24 19.78 -1.46
N THR A 149 -7.17 18.87 -1.15
CA THR A 149 -8.62 19.06 -1.27
C THR A 149 -9.34 18.30 -0.16
N PRO A 150 -10.51 18.76 0.37
CA PRO A 150 -11.27 17.96 1.33
C PRO A 150 -11.64 16.60 0.75
N LEU A 151 -11.49 15.53 1.53
CA LEU A 151 -11.79 14.16 1.15
C LEU A 151 -12.83 13.55 2.10
N ASN A 152 -13.66 12.66 1.58
CA ASN A 152 -14.54 11.83 2.40
C ASN A 152 -13.87 10.47 2.69
N GLY A 153 -14.10 9.90 3.87
CA GLY A 153 -13.49 8.63 4.30
C GLY A 153 -11.99 8.70 4.59
N ALA A 154 -11.15 8.95 3.59
CA ALA A 154 -9.69 8.89 3.69
C ALA A 154 -9.02 10.22 4.11
N ALA A 155 -7.77 10.14 4.56
CA ALA A 155 -6.95 11.32 4.88
C ALA A 155 -5.99 11.70 3.72
N GLY A 156 -5.65 10.73 2.88
CA GLY A 156 -5.02 10.86 1.59
C GLY A 156 -5.23 9.58 0.78
N TYR A 157 -4.90 9.59 -0.50
CA TYR A 157 -4.78 8.39 -1.33
C TYR A 157 -3.91 8.66 -2.57
N PHE A 158 -3.21 7.64 -3.07
CA PHE A 158 -2.59 7.62 -4.39
C PHE A 158 -3.62 7.32 -5.49
N GLY A 159 -3.66 8.14 -6.54
CA GLY A 159 -4.57 7.97 -7.68
C GLY A 159 -4.00 7.03 -8.73
N GLY A 160 -3.92 5.72 -8.48
CA GLY A 160 -3.41 4.76 -9.47
C GLY A 160 -4.19 4.77 -10.79
N GLN A 161 -5.47 5.15 -10.78
CA GLN A 161 -6.22 5.33 -12.03
C GLN A 161 -5.71 6.49 -12.91
N ASP A 162 -5.02 7.46 -12.30
CA ASP A 162 -4.54 8.66 -12.97
C ASP A 162 -3.26 8.41 -13.78
N THR A 163 -2.62 7.25 -13.64
CA THR A 163 -1.47 6.85 -14.48
C THR A 163 -1.91 6.31 -15.85
N PHE A 164 -3.21 6.12 -16.07
CA PHE A 164 -3.77 5.61 -17.32
C PHE A 164 -4.25 6.70 -18.27
N PRO A 165 -4.26 6.47 -19.60
CA PRO A 165 -4.94 7.33 -20.55
C PRO A 165 -6.45 7.39 -20.27
N ARG A 166 -7.12 8.50 -20.63
CA ARG A 166 -8.58 8.64 -20.43
C ARG A 166 -9.44 7.64 -21.20
N TRP A 167 -8.93 7.09 -22.30
CA TRP A 167 -9.62 6.03 -23.01
C TRP A 167 -9.58 4.69 -22.25
N VAL A 168 -8.64 4.51 -21.31
CA VAL A 168 -8.61 3.37 -20.38
C VAL A 168 -9.41 3.69 -19.12
N HIS A 169 -9.18 4.86 -18.55
CA HIS A 169 -9.86 5.32 -17.35
C HIS A 169 -10.42 6.75 -17.53
N PRO A 170 -11.73 6.91 -17.83
CA PRO A 170 -12.31 8.21 -18.23
C PRO A 170 -12.14 9.35 -17.23
N SER A 171 -12.01 9.05 -15.95
CA SER A 171 -11.79 10.04 -14.89
C SER A 171 -10.31 10.30 -14.57
N SER A 172 -9.38 9.78 -15.39
CA SER A 172 -7.94 9.95 -15.18
C SER A 172 -7.49 11.40 -15.36
N ASN A 173 -6.63 11.84 -14.43
CA ASN A 173 -5.86 13.08 -14.53
C ASN A 173 -4.60 12.96 -15.40
N GLN A 174 -4.26 11.74 -15.85
CA GLN A 174 -3.12 11.41 -16.71
C GLN A 174 -1.81 11.93 -16.13
N ARG A 175 -1.49 11.61 -14.87
CA ARG A 175 -0.24 11.92 -14.17
C ARG A 175 -0.14 11.17 -12.84
N GLU A 176 1.08 10.99 -12.33
CA GLU A 176 1.32 10.43 -11.01
C GLU A 176 0.91 11.45 -9.95
N MET A 177 -0.12 11.13 -9.17
CA MET A 177 -0.64 12.06 -8.19
C MET A 177 -1.18 11.47 -6.90
N VAL A 178 -1.00 12.24 -5.83
CA VAL A 178 -1.52 11.96 -4.49
C VAL A 178 -2.53 13.03 -4.11
N PHE A 179 -3.66 12.59 -3.57
CA PHE A 179 -4.70 13.44 -3.01
C PHE A 179 -4.52 13.49 -1.49
N MET A 180 -4.54 14.68 -0.91
CA MET A 180 -4.36 14.90 0.52
C MET A 180 -5.50 15.75 1.06
N ASP A 181 -6.04 15.41 2.23
CA ASP A 181 -7.03 16.24 2.92
C ASP A 181 -6.33 17.24 3.86
N PRO A 182 -6.22 18.53 3.48
CA PRO A 182 -5.52 19.54 4.29
C PRO A 182 -6.33 19.97 5.53
N VAL A 183 -7.61 19.61 5.63
CA VAL A 183 -8.46 19.91 6.79
C VAL A 183 -8.27 18.85 7.87
N LYS A 184 -8.24 17.56 7.48
CA LYS A 184 -7.91 16.45 8.38
C LYS A 184 -6.42 16.42 8.74
N LEU A 185 -5.56 16.80 7.78
CA LEU A 185 -4.11 16.81 7.89
C LEU A 185 -3.57 18.21 7.54
N PRO A 186 -3.49 19.14 8.50
CA PRO A 186 -2.92 20.44 8.22
C PRO A 186 -1.45 20.33 7.73
N PRO A 187 -1.08 20.97 6.61
CA PRO A 187 0.30 20.99 6.14
C PRO A 187 1.26 21.55 7.20
N GLY A 188 2.50 21.05 7.21
CA GLY A 188 3.54 21.41 8.18
C GLY A 188 3.51 20.53 9.44
N ARG A 189 2.59 19.58 9.54
CA ARG A 189 2.52 18.59 10.62
C ARG A 189 3.14 17.26 10.18
N ASN A 190 3.73 16.53 11.13
CA ASN A 190 4.30 15.21 10.86
C ASN A 190 3.27 14.24 10.28
N ARG A 191 2.02 14.28 10.76
CA ARG A 191 0.96 13.41 10.25
C ARG A 191 0.64 13.63 8.75
N TYR A 192 0.76 14.87 8.26
CA TYR A 192 0.59 15.15 6.83
C TYR A 192 1.70 14.48 6.02
N LEU A 193 2.95 14.64 6.46
CA LEU A 193 4.11 14.05 5.79
C LEU A 193 4.12 12.52 5.91
N ALA A 194 3.67 11.96 7.03
CA ALA A 194 3.51 10.52 7.21
C ALA A 194 2.56 9.91 6.17
N VAL A 195 1.37 10.50 6.00
CA VAL A 195 0.41 10.03 5.00
C VAL A 195 0.93 10.29 3.59
N LEU A 196 1.51 11.45 3.28
CA LEU A 196 2.11 11.67 1.96
C LEU A 196 3.23 10.66 1.64
N THR A 197 4.02 10.26 2.64
CA THR A 197 5.07 9.26 2.48
C THR A 197 4.49 7.87 2.19
N HIS A 198 3.43 7.49 2.90
CA HIS A 198 2.67 6.27 2.67
C HIS A 198 2.12 6.24 1.24
N GLU A 199 1.40 7.28 0.81
CA GLU A 199 0.83 7.34 -0.54
C GLU A 199 1.90 7.41 -1.65
N PHE A 200 3.05 8.03 -1.37
CA PHE A 200 4.15 8.04 -2.34
C PHE A 200 4.79 6.66 -2.51
N GLN A 201 4.83 5.84 -1.46
CA GLN A 201 5.25 4.44 -1.61
C GLN A 201 4.30 3.69 -2.53
N HIS A 202 2.98 3.87 -2.41
CA HIS A 202 2.03 3.27 -3.36
C HIS A 202 2.30 3.72 -4.80
N ALA A 203 2.61 5.00 -5.03
CA ALA A 203 2.94 5.50 -6.36
C ALA A 203 4.20 4.83 -6.95
N ILE A 204 5.22 4.59 -6.13
CA ILE A 204 6.43 3.84 -6.55
C ILE A 204 6.06 2.37 -6.80
N HIS A 205 5.27 1.78 -5.91
CA HIS A 205 4.89 0.38 -6.00
C HIS A 205 4.06 0.11 -7.26
N ASP A 206 3.12 0.99 -7.62
CA ASP A 206 2.31 0.87 -8.84
C ASP A 206 3.16 0.84 -10.12
N ASN A 207 4.26 1.59 -10.15
CA ASN A 207 5.24 1.55 -11.25
C ASN A 207 6.00 0.21 -11.29
N LEU A 208 6.31 -0.37 -10.14
CA LEU A 208 7.12 -1.59 -10.03
C LEU A 208 6.30 -2.86 -10.16
N ASP A 209 5.15 -2.93 -9.50
CA ASP A 209 4.21 -4.03 -9.48
C ASP A 209 2.79 -3.55 -9.05
N PRO A 210 1.90 -3.22 -10.02
CA PRO A 210 0.55 -2.74 -9.72
C PRO A 210 -0.43 -3.86 -9.29
N GLY A 211 0.00 -5.13 -9.32
CA GLY A 211 -0.83 -6.30 -9.04
C GLY A 211 -0.84 -6.77 -7.58
N GLU A 212 0.07 -6.26 -6.76
CA GLU A 212 0.43 -6.83 -5.46
C GLU A 212 -0.74 -6.92 -4.45
N ASP A 213 -0.72 -7.98 -3.65
CA ASP A 213 -1.67 -8.26 -2.58
C ASP A 213 -1.67 -7.13 -1.53
N SER A 214 -2.87 -6.76 -1.05
CA SER A 214 -3.05 -5.62 -0.14
C SER A 214 -2.17 -5.68 1.11
N TRP A 215 -1.95 -6.86 1.68
CA TRP A 215 -1.14 -6.97 2.89
C TRP A 215 0.35 -6.66 2.65
N VAL A 216 0.87 -6.96 1.46
CA VAL A 216 2.24 -6.59 1.07
C VAL A 216 2.26 -5.10 0.77
N ASN A 217 1.37 -4.63 -0.10
CA ASN A 217 1.33 -3.24 -0.54
C ASN A 217 1.20 -2.26 0.65
N GLU A 218 0.22 -2.48 1.52
CA GLU A 218 -0.01 -1.64 2.71
C GLU A 218 1.09 -1.79 3.76
N GLY A 219 1.63 -3.01 3.93
CA GLY A 219 2.74 -3.26 4.84
C GLY A 219 4.00 -2.47 4.45
N LEU A 220 4.32 -2.41 3.16
CA LEU A 220 5.45 -1.65 2.64
C LEU A 220 5.21 -0.14 2.70
N ALA A 221 3.99 0.33 2.43
CA ALA A 221 3.61 1.74 2.55
C ALA A 221 3.75 2.27 3.99
N GLU A 222 3.28 1.48 4.96
CA GLU A 222 3.47 1.76 6.38
C GLU A 222 4.95 1.79 6.77
N ILE A 223 5.76 0.88 6.24
CA ILE A 223 7.20 0.87 6.51
C ILE A 223 7.91 2.07 5.87
N ALA A 224 7.52 2.52 4.69
CA ALA A 224 8.10 3.72 4.10
C ALA A 224 7.88 4.95 4.99
N SER A 225 6.66 5.12 5.51
CA SER A 225 6.33 6.15 6.49
C SER A 225 7.15 5.99 7.79
N TYR A 226 7.23 4.76 8.29
CA TYR A 226 8.00 4.44 9.49
C TYR A 226 9.49 4.74 9.36
N ASN A 227 10.10 4.36 8.24
CA ASN A 227 11.51 4.58 7.95
C ASN A 227 11.82 6.07 7.73
N ALA A 228 10.87 6.86 7.23
CA ALA A 228 10.96 8.32 7.19
C ALA A 228 10.85 8.98 8.59
N GLY A 229 10.70 8.19 9.66
CA GLY A 229 10.73 8.62 11.05
C GLY A 229 9.35 9.00 11.61
N PHE A 230 8.27 8.49 11.02
CA PHE A 230 6.92 8.68 11.53
C PHE A 230 6.43 7.45 12.32
N GLU A 231 5.69 7.68 13.40
CA GLU A 231 5.14 6.59 14.21
C GLU A 231 3.90 5.98 13.52
N SER A 232 3.80 4.65 13.52
CA SER A 232 2.58 3.95 13.09
C SER A 232 1.73 3.58 14.29
N ALA A 233 0.57 4.21 14.41
CA ALA A 233 -0.41 3.87 15.45
C ALA A 233 -1.06 2.49 15.21
N PHE A 234 -0.90 1.90 14.02
CA PHE A 234 -1.56 0.64 13.65
C PHE A 234 -1.00 -0.58 14.37
N ILE A 235 0.29 -0.55 14.70
CA ILE A 235 0.94 -1.64 15.44
C ILE A 235 0.25 -1.87 16.78
N ASP A 236 -0.12 -0.80 17.50
CA ASP A 236 -0.82 -0.91 18.78
C ASP A 236 -2.20 -1.56 18.65
N TYR A 237 -2.93 -1.28 17.56
CA TYR A 237 -4.22 -1.92 17.27
C TYR A 237 -4.06 -3.42 17.02
N PHE A 238 -3.00 -3.84 16.32
CA PHE A 238 -2.69 -5.26 16.13
C PHE A 238 -2.33 -5.94 17.46
N LEU A 239 -1.44 -5.33 18.26
CA LEU A 239 -1.03 -5.91 19.54
C LEU A 239 -2.18 -6.04 20.54
N ALA A 240 -3.19 -5.17 20.44
CA ALA A 240 -4.42 -5.28 21.22
C ALA A 240 -5.35 -6.42 20.74
N ASN A 241 -5.27 -6.82 19.47
CA ASN A 241 -6.07 -7.90 18.90
C ASN A 241 -5.27 -8.73 17.86
N PRO A 242 -4.32 -9.58 18.30
CA PRO A 242 -3.40 -10.26 17.39
C PRO A 242 -4.01 -11.48 16.69
N SER A 243 -5.26 -11.84 17.02
CA SER A 243 -5.97 -12.99 16.46
C SER A 243 -6.67 -12.64 15.15
N ILE A 244 -5.90 -12.10 14.20
CA ILE A 244 -6.36 -11.74 12.85
C ILE A 244 -5.46 -12.39 11.79
N SER A 245 -5.96 -12.50 10.56
CA SER A 245 -5.17 -13.03 9.45
C SER A 245 -4.21 -11.96 8.93
N LEU A 246 -2.95 -12.34 8.70
CA LEU A 246 -1.95 -11.47 8.07
C LEU A 246 -2.29 -11.22 6.59
N THR A 247 -2.67 -12.29 5.87
CA THR A 247 -2.80 -12.27 4.41
C THR A 247 -4.24 -12.13 3.92
N HIS A 248 -5.24 -12.32 4.78
CA HIS A 248 -6.65 -12.23 4.41
C HIS A 248 -7.32 -11.08 5.17
N TRP A 249 -7.54 -9.97 4.48
CA TRP A 249 -8.12 -8.76 5.05
C TRP A 249 -9.64 -8.74 4.83
N PRO A 250 -10.42 -8.16 5.75
CA PRO A 250 -11.85 -8.00 5.58
C PRO A 250 -12.16 -6.93 4.51
N ASP A 251 -13.24 -7.12 3.75
CA ASP A 251 -13.73 -6.12 2.79
C ASP A 251 -14.23 -4.84 3.48
N GLU A 252 -14.62 -4.94 4.75
CA GLU A 252 -15.16 -3.83 5.54
C GLU A 252 -14.01 -2.93 6.02
N PRO A 253 -13.88 -1.67 5.52
CA PRO A 253 -12.74 -0.80 5.82
C PRO A 253 -12.60 -0.48 7.32
N SER A 254 -13.70 -0.46 8.07
CA SER A 254 -13.64 -0.22 9.52
C SER A 254 -12.94 -1.34 10.31
N GLN A 255 -12.72 -2.51 9.69
CA GLN A 255 -12.08 -3.67 10.30
C GLN A 255 -10.63 -3.89 9.84
N THR A 256 -10.12 -3.10 8.89
CA THR A 256 -8.77 -3.30 8.32
C THR A 256 -7.67 -2.69 9.18
N VAL A 257 -7.98 -1.73 10.08
CA VAL A 257 -7.01 -1.01 10.92
C VAL A 257 -5.94 -1.90 11.60
N PRO A 258 -6.27 -3.00 12.31
CA PRO A 258 -5.23 -3.84 12.93
C PRO A 258 -4.43 -4.66 11.89
N HIS A 259 -4.93 -4.83 10.67
CA HIS A 259 -4.20 -5.55 9.62
C HIS A 259 -3.01 -4.75 9.09
N TYR A 260 -3.12 -3.41 8.99
CA TYR A 260 -1.97 -2.53 8.71
C TYR A 260 -0.84 -2.73 9.73
N GLY A 261 -1.21 -2.84 11.02
CA GLY A 261 -0.27 -3.11 12.10
C GLY A 261 0.37 -4.49 12.00
N ALA A 262 -0.40 -5.52 11.66
CA ALA A 262 0.11 -6.87 11.46
C ALA A 262 1.12 -6.94 10.30
N ALA A 263 0.76 -6.37 9.14
CA ALA A 263 1.57 -6.38 7.93
C ALA A 263 2.89 -5.63 8.12
N SER A 264 2.83 -4.38 8.57
CA SER A 264 4.03 -3.57 8.83
C SER A 264 4.94 -4.24 9.87
N LEU A 265 4.38 -4.77 10.96
CA LEU A 265 5.16 -5.43 12.00
C LEU A 265 5.82 -6.74 11.51
N PHE A 266 5.14 -7.52 10.68
CA PHE A 266 5.71 -8.70 10.04
C PHE A 266 6.92 -8.34 9.16
N PHE A 267 6.79 -7.33 8.30
CA PHE A 267 7.90 -6.92 7.44
C PHE A 267 9.04 -6.26 8.20
N ILE A 268 8.77 -5.53 9.30
CA ILE A 268 9.81 -5.05 10.22
C ILE A 268 10.61 -6.24 10.77
N PHE A 269 9.93 -7.30 11.20
CA PHE A 269 10.57 -8.50 11.71
C PHE A 269 11.37 -9.24 10.63
N ALA A 270 10.73 -9.54 9.50
CA ALA A 270 11.29 -10.34 8.41
C ALA A 270 12.49 -9.62 7.78
N ALA A 271 12.37 -8.34 7.43
CA ALA A 271 13.49 -7.56 6.92
C ALA A 271 14.64 -7.54 7.95
N GLY A 272 14.31 -7.52 9.24
CA GLY A 272 15.31 -7.27 10.28
C GLY A 272 16.18 -8.42 10.66
N ARG A 273 15.64 -9.62 10.52
CA ARG A 273 16.39 -10.86 10.59
C ARG A 273 17.23 -11.12 9.35
N ASN A 274 16.88 -10.46 8.25
CA ASN A 274 17.48 -10.66 6.95
C ASN A 274 18.35 -9.44 6.55
N GLN A 275 18.15 -8.88 5.35
CA GLN A 275 19.03 -7.85 4.78
C GLN A 275 18.67 -6.40 5.18
N GLY A 276 17.74 -6.20 6.12
CA GLY A 276 17.30 -4.88 6.57
C GLY A 276 16.34 -4.19 5.60
N PHE A 277 15.96 -2.95 5.93
CA PHE A 277 14.95 -2.19 5.18
C PHE A 277 15.29 -1.96 3.70
N GLU A 278 16.56 -1.78 3.37
CA GLU A 278 17.00 -1.58 1.98
C GLU A 278 16.64 -2.78 1.08
N SER A 279 16.36 -3.95 1.67
CA SER A 279 15.91 -5.12 0.91
C SER A 279 14.43 -5.08 0.52
N LEU A 280 13.62 -4.21 1.12
CA LEU A 280 12.18 -4.13 0.84
C LEU A 280 11.87 -3.51 -0.52
N GLY A 281 12.76 -2.67 -1.07
CA GLY A 281 12.66 -2.24 -2.47
C GLY A 281 12.81 -3.40 -3.45
N ASN A 282 13.58 -4.43 -3.09
CA ASN A 282 13.67 -5.65 -3.90
C ASN A 282 12.36 -6.44 -3.84
N LEU A 283 11.68 -6.46 -2.69
CA LEU A 283 10.36 -7.08 -2.57
C LEU A 283 9.32 -6.33 -3.42
N ALA A 284 9.27 -4.99 -3.33
CA ALA A 284 8.35 -4.17 -4.14
C ALA A 284 8.54 -4.31 -5.66
N ALA A 285 9.67 -4.85 -6.11
CA ALA A 285 9.97 -5.12 -7.51
C ALA A 285 9.78 -6.59 -7.93
N VAL A 286 9.40 -7.47 -6.99
CA VAL A 286 8.98 -8.84 -7.31
C VAL A 286 7.64 -8.77 -8.05
N LYS A 287 7.41 -9.66 -9.01
CA LYS A 287 6.22 -9.69 -9.88
C LYS A 287 5.21 -10.76 -9.50
N GLU A 288 5.46 -11.42 -8.38
CA GLU A 288 4.62 -12.47 -7.86
C GLU A 288 3.96 -11.91 -6.62
N ASP A 289 2.65 -12.08 -6.51
CA ASP A 289 1.92 -11.45 -5.41
C ASP A 289 1.99 -12.26 -4.11
N GLY A 290 1.81 -11.55 -3.01
CA GLY A 290 1.55 -12.08 -1.69
C GLY A 290 2.65 -13.01 -1.20
N VAL A 291 2.24 -14.21 -0.76
CA VAL A 291 3.18 -15.20 -0.21
C VAL A 291 4.22 -15.63 -1.26
N ALA A 292 3.84 -15.73 -2.53
CA ALA A 292 4.77 -16.13 -3.59
C ALA A 292 5.85 -15.06 -3.81
N GLY A 293 5.47 -13.78 -3.76
CA GLY A 293 6.39 -12.65 -3.83
C GLY A 293 7.36 -12.63 -2.66
N VAL A 294 6.83 -12.78 -1.45
CA VAL A 294 7.62 -12.81 -0.21
C VAL A 294 8.57 -14.00 -0.18
N ASP A 295 8.15 -15.19 -0.59
CA ASP A 295 9.03 -16.36 -0.72
C ASP A 295 10.16 -16.10 -1.73
N LYS A 296 9.85 -15.47 -2.87
CA LYS A 296 10.86 -15.15 -3.88
C LYS A 296 11.86 -14.11 -3.40
N TRP A 297 11.40 -13.13 -2.63
CA TRP A 297 12.27 -12.16 -1.95
C TRP A 297 13.16 -12.83 -0.90
N LEU A 298 12.63 -13.75 -0.08
CA LEU A 298 13.35 -14.43 0.99
C LEU A 298 14.32 -15.53 0.52
N ALA A 299 14.05 -16.18 -0.61
CA ALA A 299 14.84 -17.32 -1.08
C ALA A 299 16.35 -17.03 -1.27
N PRO A 300 16.80 -15.90 -1.84
CA PRO A 300 18.21 -15.53 -1.89
C PRO A 300 18.88 -15.36 -0.52
N MET A 301 18.08 -15.13 0.53
CA MET A 301 18.52 -14.99 1.93
C MET A 301 18.50 -16.34 2.67
N GLY A 302 18.06 -17.41 2.00
CA GLY A 302 17.99 -18.75 2.58
C GLY A 302 16.85 -18.92 3.58
N SER A 303 15.78 -18.12 3.44
CA SER A 303 14.58 -18.15 4.29
C SER A 303 13.31 -18.31 3.43
N SER A 304 12.16 -18.43 4.07
CA SER A 304 10.83 -18.49 3.44
C SER A 304 9.78 -17.75 4.27
N PHE A 305 8.64 -17.45 3.66
CA PHE A 305 7.49 -16.87 4.35
C PHE A 305 7.08 -17.72 5.55
N GLU A 306 7.01 -19.05 5.40
CA GLU A 306 6.62 -19.96 6.48
C GLU A 306 7.57 -19.88 7.68
N GLU A 307 8.88 -19.80 7.43
CA GLU A 307 9.90 -19.71 8.47
C GLU A 307 9.82 -18.37 9.21
N GLU A 308 9.77 -17.25 8.48
CA GLU A 308 9.67 -15.92 9.10
C GLU A 308 8.34 -15.71 9.83
N PHE A 309 7.24 -16.17 9.25
CA PHE A 309 5.92 -16.06 9.88
C PHE A 309 5.84 -16.87 11.18
N SER A 310 6.37 -18.09 11.19
CA SER A 310 6.41 -18.93 12.38
C SER A 310 7.26 -18.32 13.49
N ASP A 311 8.45 -17.80 13.14
CA ASP A 311 9.32 -17.14 14.10
C ASP A 311 8.71 -15.81 14.61
N TRP A 312 8.01 -15.07 13.76
CA TRP A 312 7.34 -13.81 14.11
C TRP A 312 6.22 -14.03 15.13
N ILE A 313 5.43 -15.10 14.99
CA ILE A 313 4.40 -15.47 15.98
C ILE A 313 5.05 -15.72 17.35
N VAL A 314 6.15 -16.48 17.37
CA VAL A 314 6.89 -16.75 18.62
C VAL A 314 7.48 -15.47 19.20
N ALA A 315 8.03 -14.60 18.36
CA ALA A 315 8.58 -13.30 18.77
C ALA A 315 7.52 -12.44 19.47
N ASN A 316 6.33 -12.34 18.89
CA ASN A 316 5.22 -11.58 19.47
C ASN A 316 4.67 -12.19 20.77
N TYR A 317 4.78 -13.50 20.93
CA TYR A 317 4.35 -14.18 22.15
C TYR A 317 5.38 -14.06 23.29
N VAL A 318 6.66 -14.24 22.99
CA VAL A 318 7.74 -14.31 24.00
C VAL A 318 8.27 -12.92 24.36
N GLY A 319 8.34 -12.00 23.40
CA GLY A 319 8.93 -10.68 23.60
C GLY A 319 10.43 -10.75 23.94
N ALA A 320 11.17 -11.65 23.28
CA ALA A 320 12.61 -11.80 23.53
C ALA A 320 13.38 -10.54 23.12
N ILE A 321 14.37 -10.16 23.92
CA ILE A 321 15.22 -8.98 23.66
C ILE A 321 16.46 -9.31 22.83
N ASP A 322 16.80 -10.59 22.69
CA ASP A 322 17.90 -11.09 21.87
C ASP A 322 17.58 -12.47 21.25
N GLY A 323 18.40 -12.85 20.27
CA GLY A 323 18.35 -14.16 19.64
C GLY A 323 17.32 -14.27 18.50
N ARG A 324 16.91 -15.50 18.21
CA ARG A 324 16.07 -15.82 17.04
C ARG A 324 14.70 -15.14 17.08
N TYR A 325 14.12 -14.97 18.27
CA TYR A 325 12.76 -14.45 18.42
C TYR A 325 12.72 -12.99 18.85
N SER A 326 13.84 -12.26 18.72
CA SER A 326 13.88 -10.83 18.97
C SER A 326 13.74 -10.05 17.67
N TYR A 327 13.06 -8.91 17.76
CA TYR A 327 13.22 -7.85 16.78
C TYR A 327 14.67 -7.36 16.83
N SER A 328 15.29 -7.17 15.67
CA SER A 328 16.65 -6.64 15.56
C SER A 328 16.80 -5.28 16.23
N ASP A 329 18.01 -4.95 16.71
CA ASP A 329 18.33 -3.66 17.34
C ASP A 329 17.92 -2.45 16.50
N TRP A 330 17.94 -2.56 15.17
CA TRP A 330 17.45 -1.49 14.31
C TRP A 330 15.94 -1.31 14.45
N ALA A 331 15.16 -2.39 14.54
CA ALA A 331 13.70 -2.34 14.73
C ALA A 331 13.41 -1.74 16.11
N LEU A 332 14.21 -2.10 17.13
CA LEU A 332 14.11 -1.53 18.47
C LEU A 332 14.58 -0.06 18.57
N ARG A 333 15.56 0.38 17.78
CA ARG A 333 16.02 1.78 17.70
C ARG A 333 15.03 2.69 16.99
N VAL A 334 14.28 2.15 16.04
CA VAL A 334 13.18 2.88 15.41
C VAL A 334 11.94 2.88 16.34
N THR A 335 11.71 1.85 17.17
CA THR A 335 10.71 1.90 18.25
C THR A 335 11.14 2.74 19.47
N SER A 336 12.43 2.98 19.71
CA SER A 336 12.90 3.77 20.87
C SER A 336 12.78 5.29 20.68
N LYS A 337 12.37 5.75 19.50
CA LYS A 337 11.84 7.12 19.33
C LYS A 337 10.36 7.22 19.66
N ALA A 338 9.70 6.09 19.90
CA ALA A 338 8.28 5.90 20.16
C ALA A 338 7.98 5.39 21.60
N LEU A 339 8.96 5.45 22.53
CA LEU A 339 8.75 5.21 23.97
C LEU A 339 9.20 6.41 24.81
#